data_AF-A0A9D2R9E8-F1
#
_entry.id   AF-A0A9D2R9E8-F1
#
_cell.length_a   1.000
_cell.length_b   1.000
_cell.length_c   1.000
_cell.angle_alpha   90.00
_cell.angle_beta   90.00
_cell.angle_gamma   90.00
#
_symmetry.space_group_name_H-M   'P 1'
#
loop_
_entity.id
_entity.type
_entity.pdbx_description
1 polymer ?
#
loop_
_entity_poly.entity_id
_entity_poly.type
_entity_poly.pdbx_seq_one_letter_code
_entity_poly.pdbx_strand_id
1 'polypeptide(L)'
;QHWKVAKDFANYLDLFEKYKTDYQVDQVLAGHFEKFAVEKLRMASLDERFAVVGLFMGKLGEGCRAYHEKDLLVTELFEVLKSWKKALESAEHPWQVLEDRIFMREKDLEEKKKAALLTREEEHLQQEILRILGIYRDLAKEEEARGEGKEEIFRKVKEAFQDQAGEREELIKDIGEKLQNTFDFLEMAFAEGQELVVFVTELNTNPYSMEFISENGCDSYYKYNKKLLFDQEQREILEELENIEEEL
;
A
#
# COMPACT_ATOMS: atom_id res chain seq x y z
N GLN A 1 0.68 -20.66 -31.28
CA GLN A 1 -0.41 -19.93 -30.59
C GLN A 1 0.08 -18.79 -29.68
N HIS A 2 1.36 -18.76 -29.25
CA HIS A 2 1.90 -17.70 -28.38
C HIS A 2 2.17 -16.33 -29.03
N TRP A 3 2.32 -16.24 -30.36
CA TRP A 3 2.62 -14.97 -31.06
C TRP A 3 1.44 -13.99 -31.10
N LYS A 4 0.20 -14.46 -31.27
CA LYS A 4 -0.99 -13.59 -31.26
C LYS A 4 -1.23 -13.01 -29.86
N VAL A 5 -1.15 -13.85 -28.83
CA VAL A 5 -1.27 -13.42 -27.42
C VAL A 5 -0.17 -12.42 -27.04
N ALA A 6 1.08 -12.63 -27.47
CA ALA A 6 2.18 -11.70 -27.22
C ALA A 6 2.03 -10.37 -27.99
N LYS A 7 1.50 -10.40 -29.22
CA LYS A 7 1.24 -9.21 -30.02
C LYS A 7 0.06 -8.41 -29.47
N ASP A 8 -0.99 -9.09 -29.04
CA ASP A 8 -2.16 -8.46 -28.43
C ASP A 8 -1.78 -7.85 -27.07
N PHE A 9 -0.98 -8.54 -26.26
CA PHE A 9 -0.41 -8.01 -25.01
C PHE A 9 0.49 -6.79 -25.25
N ALA A 10 1.38 -6.83 -26.25
CA ALA A 10 2.23 -5.69 -26.59
C ALA A 10 1.41 -4.47 -27.03
N ASN A 11 0.36 -4.67 -27.84
CA ASN A 11 -0.54 -3.57 -28.24
C ASN A 11 -1.30 -2.99 -27.05
N TYR A 12 -1.75 -3.82 -26.10
CA TYR A 12 -2.40 -3.35 -24.87
C TYR A 12 -1.43 -2.57 -23.97
N LEU A 13 -0.19 -3.03 -23.84
CA LEU A 13 0.85 -2.35 -23.07
C LEU A 13 1.23 -1.00 -23.71
N ASP A 14 1.40 -0.95 -25.03
CA ASP A 14 1.67 0.28 -25.77
C ASP A 14 0.53 1.30 -25.60
N LEU A 15 -0.72 0.83 -25.59
CA LEU A 15 -1.89 1.69 -25.35
C LEU A 15 -1.93 2.20 -23.91
N PHE A 16 -1.57 1.37 -22.94
CA PHE A 16 -1.51 1.72 -21.52
C PHE A 16 -0.44 2.79 -21.25
N GLU A 17 0.77 2.62 -21.79
CA GLU A 17 1.85 3.63 -21.71
C GLU A 17 1.49 4.92 -22.44
N LYS A 18 0.81 4.82 -23.58
CA LYS A 18 0.28 5.99 -24.28
C LYS A 18 -0.72 6.75 -23.42
N TYR A 19 -1.72 6.07 -22.84
CA TYR A 19 -2.71 6.71 -21.97
C TYR A 19 -2.08 7.31 -20.72
N LYS A 20 -1.08 6.66 -20.13
CA LYS A 20 -0.31 7.21 -19.02
C LYS A 20 0.27 8.59 -19.36
N THR A 21 0.84 8.72 -20.56
CA THR A 21 1.43 9.98 -21.05
C THR A 21 0.36 11.00 -21.44
N ASP A 22 -0.64 10.55 -22.19
CA ASP A 22 -1.71 11.36 -22.77
C ASP A 22 -2.61 12.02 -21.72
N TYR A 23 -2.84 11.34 -20.59
CA TYR A 23 -3.63 11.81 -19.45
C TYR A 23 -2.78 12.30 -18.29
N GLN A 24 -1.45 12.30 -18.46
CA GLN A 24 -0.49 12.76 -17.45
C GLN A 24 -0.74 12.15 -16.07
N VAL A 25 -0.92 10.83 -16.00
CA VAL A 25 -1.31 10.10 -14.78
C VAL A 25 -0.42 10.46 -13.59
N ASP A 26 0.89 10.53 -13.79
CA ASP A 26 1.83 10.89 -12.72
C ASP A 26 1.67 12.34 -12.23
N GLN A 27 1.28 13.28 -13.11
CA GLN A 27 0.98 14.67 -12.72
C GLN A 27 -0.34 14.77 -11.98
N VAL A 28 -1.36 14.03 -12.43
CA VAL A 28 -2.65 13.95 -11.73
C VAL A 28 -2.46 13.40 -10.32
N LEU A 29 -1.71 12.32 -10.17
CA LEU A 29 -1.39 11.76 -8.85
C LEU A 29 -0.67 12.77 -7.95
N ALA A 30 0.16 13.65 -8.52
CA ALA A 30 0.82 14.76 -7.82
C ALA A 30 -0.08 16.00 -7.58
N GLY A 31 -1.37 15.97 -7.96
CA GLY A 31 -2.31 17.07 -7.77
C GLY A 31 -2.23 18.18 -8.82
N HIS A 32 -1.62 17.90 -9.96
CA HIS A 32 -1.49 18.83 -11.08
C HIS A 32 -2.46 18.45 -12.21
N PHE A 33 -3.57 19.19 -12.30
CA PHE A 33 -4.65 18.91 -13.26
C PHE A 33 -4.63 19.88 -14.44
N GLU A 34 -4.08 19.42 -15.56
CA GLU A 34 -4.14 20.17 -16.81
C GLU A 34 -5.56 20.11 -17.41
N LYS A 35 -6.10 21.27 -17.81
CA LYS A 35 -7.48 21.37 -18.34
C LYS A 35 -7.70 20.46 -19.54
N PHE A 36 -6.70 20.36 -20.42
CA PHE A 36 -6.80 19.51 -21.61
C PHE A 36 -6.95 18.03 -21.25
N ALA A 37 -6.31 17.55 -20.16
CA ALA A 37 -6.38 16.15 -19.74
C ALA A 37 -7.78 15.81 -19.23
N VAL A 38 -8.37 16.72 -18.44
CA VAL A 38 -9.76 16.60 -17.95
C VAL A 38 -10.76 16.60 -19.12
N GLU A 39 -10.64 17.56 -20.04
CA GLU A 39 -11.53 17.66 -21.21
C GLU A 39 -11.39 16.47 -22.15
N LYS A 40 -10.16 16.01 -22.40
CA LYS A 40 -9.89 14.82 -23.20
C LYS A 40 -10.56 13.59 -22.58
N LEU A 41 -10.37 13.39 -21.28
CA LEU A 41 -10.90 12.22 -20.59
C LEU A 41 -12.43 12.24 -20.58
N ARG A 42 -13.04 13.42 -20.42
CA ARG A 42 -14.49 13.62 -20.54
C ARG A 42 -15.03 13.26 -21.92
N MET A 43 -14.27 13.50 -22.99
CA MET A 43 -14.67 13.19 -24.37
C MET A 43 -14.28 11.78 -24.83
N ALA A 44 -13.47 11.06 -24.05
CA ALA A 44 -13.01 9.72 -24.37
C ALA A 44 -14.16 8.69 -24.41
N SER A 45 -13.95 7.59 -25.13
CA SER A 45 -14.88 6.45 -25.11
C SER A 45 -14.89 5.79 -23.73
N LEU A 46 -15.97 5.07 -23.40
CA LEU A 46 -16.09 4.40 -22.11
C LEU A 46 -14.92 3.45 -21.82
N ASP A 47 -14.50 2.66 -22.81
CA ASP A 47 -13.36 1.75 -22.68
C ASP A 47 -12.05 2.49 -22.36
N GLU A 48 -11.81 3.66 -22.99
CA GLU A 48 -10.63 4.48 -22.72
C GLU A 48 -10.68 5.10 -21.32
N ARG A 49 -11.87 5.53 -20.87
CA ARG A 49 -12.04 6.04 -19.50
C ARG A 49 -11.75 4.97 -18.46
N PHE A 50 -12.26 3.75 -18.63
CA PHE A 50 -11.97 2.64 -17.73
C PHE A 50 -10.50 2.24 -17.77
N ALA A 51 -9.84 2.30 -18.93
CA ALA A 51 -8.40 2.09 -19.01
C ALA A 51 -7.62 3.13 -18.19
N VAL A 52 -8.05 4.39 -18.19
CA VAL A 52 -7.44 5.46 -17.39
C VAL A 52 -7.74 5.29 -15.89
N VAL A 53 -8.94 4.87 -15.50
CA VAL A 53 -9.25 4.49 -14.10
C VAL A 53 -8.33 3.35 -13.66
N GLY A 54 -8.16 2.32 -14.49
CA GLY A 54 -7.25 1.21 -14.24
C GLY A 54 -5.78 1.62 -14.10
N LEU A 55 -5.34 2.67 -14.83
CA LEU A 55 -4.01 3.26 -14.68
C LEU A 55 -3.81 3.86 -13.27
N PHE A 56 -4.79 4.63 -12.78
CA PHE A 56 -4.75 5.17 -11.43
C PHE A 56 -4.77 4.06 -10.38
N MET A 57 -5.63 3.06 -10.56
CA MET A 57 -5.73 1.91 -9.66
C MET A 57 -4.44 1.09 -9.60
N GLY A 58 -3.75 0.91 -10.73
CA GLY A 58 -2.44 0.27 -10.76
C GLY A 58 -1.42 1.03 -9.91
N LYS A 59 -1.35 2.37 -10.05
CA LYS A 59 -0.40 3.22 -9.30
C LYS A 59 -0.73 3.31 -7.81
N LEU A 60 -2.01 3.48 -7.47
CA LEU A 60 -2.47 3.49 -6.08
C LEU A 60 -2.27 2.13 -5.43
N GLY A 61 -2.56 1.03 -6.15
CA GLY A 61 -2.34 -0.33 -5.67
C GLY A 61 -0.87 -0.64 -5.40
N GLU A 62 0.06 -0.19 -6.26
CA GLU A 62 1.50 -0.26 -6.01
C GLU A 62 1.89 0.47 -4.72
N GLY A 63 1.36 1.69 -4.52
CA GLY A 63 1.56 2.48 -3.30
C GLY A 63 1.03 1.80 -2.04
N CYS A 64 -0.25 1.39 -2.05
CA CYS A 64 -0.89 0.70 -0.93
C CYS A 64 -0.16 -0.60 -0.55
N ARG A 65 0.34 -1.34 -1.53
CA ARG A 65 1.15 -2.54 -1.28
C ARG A 65 2.50 -2.18 -0.64
N ALA A 66 3.18 -1.15 -1.12
CA ALA A 66 4.41 -0.68 -0.50
C ALA A 66 4.19 -0.21 0.94
N TYR A 67 3.06 0.44 1.23
CA TYR A 67 2.63 0.76 2.59
C TYR A 67 2.45 -0.51 3.44
N HIS A 68 1.70 -1.51 2.95
CA HIS A 68 1.46 -2.75 3.69
C HIS A 68 2.78 -3.45 4.07
N GLU A 69 3.68 -3.62 3.10
CA GLU A 69 4.99 -4.23 3.34
C GLU A 69 5.81 -3.42 4.36
N LYS A 70 5.74 -2.08 4.30
CA LYS A 70 6.43 -1.20 5.25
C LYS A 70 5.79 -1.22 6.64
N ASP A 71 4.48 -1.28 6.76
CA ASP A 71 3.80 -1.33 8.05
C ASP A 71 4.11 -2.63 8.79
N LEU A 72 4.04 -3.78 8.11
CA LEU A 72 4.44 -5.06 8.68
C LEU A 72 5.88 -5.02 9.19
N LEU A 73 6.80 -4.46 8.40
CA LEU A 73 8.20 -4.29 8.78
C LEU A 73 8.35 -3.45 10.05
N VAL A 74 7.71 -2.28 10.10
CA VAL A 74 7.80 -1.36 11.24
C VAL A 74 7.19 -1.97 12.49
N THR A 75 6.04 -2.64 12.36
CA THR A 75 5.34 -3.32 13.46
C THR A 75 6.19 -4.45 14.05
N GLU A 76 6.79 -5.30 13.21
CA GLU A 76 7.68 -6.36 13.65
C GLU A 76 8.94 -5.82 14.35
N LEU A 77 9.59 -4.81 13.76
CA LEU A 77 10.77 -4.17 14.36
C LEU A 77 10.44 -3.53 15.71
N PHE A 78 9.27 -2.89 15.84
CA PHE A 78 8.82 -2.31 17.10
C PHE A 78 8.70 -3.37 18.22
N GLU A 79 8.09 -4.52 17.94
CA GLU A 79 7.97 -5.60 18.93
C GLU A 79 9.33 -6.22 19.29
N VAL A 80 10.26 -6.30 18.33
CA VAL A 80 11.66 -6.68 18.63
C VAL A 80 12.31 -5.66 19.57
N LEU A 81 12.20 -4.36 19.29
CA LEU A 81 12.80 -3.32 20.15
C LEU A 81 12.19 -3.28 21.55
N LYS A 82 10.87 -3.43 21.66
CA LYS A 82 10.17 -3.48 22.94
C LYS A 82 10.62 -4.67 23.79
N SER A 83 10.79 -5.83 23.18
CA SER A 83 11.27 -7.03 23.88
C SER A 83 12.78 -6.99 24.15
N TRP A 84 13.57 -6.36 23.27
CA TRP A 84 15.00 -6.10 23.49
C TRP A 84 15.21 -5.17 24.67
N LYS A 85 14.44 -4.06 24.78
CA LYS A 85 14.51 -3.14 25.93
C LYS A 85 14.38 -3.85 27.26
N LYS A 86 13.42 -4.78 27.37
CA LYS A 86 13.23 -5.60 28.59
C LYS A 86 14.43 -6.51 28.87
N ALA A 87 14.97 -7.14 27.83
CA ALA A 87 16.12 -8.03 27.97
C ALA A 87 17.42 -7.30 28.37
N LEU A 88 17.53 -6.00 28.08
CA LEU A 88 18.71 -5.20 28.46
C LEU A 88 18.90 -5.08 29.97
N GLU A 89 17.84 -5.21 30.78
CA GLU A 89 17.92 -5.13 32.24
C GLU A 89 18.90 -6.17 32.81
N SER A 90 18.88 -7.39 32.26
CA SER A 90 19.73 -8.51 32.69
C SER A 90 20.89 -8.83 31.75
N ALA A 91 20.96 -8.22 30.57
CA ALA A 91 21.99 -8.53 29.58
C ALA A 91 23.38 -8.05 30.03
N GLU A 92 24.44 -8.81 29.81
CA GLU A 92 25.80 -8.31 29.98
C GLU A 92 26.17 -7.37 28.83
N HIS A 93 25.88 -7.80 27.59
CA HIS A 93 26.16 -7.07 26.36
C HIS A 93 24.89 -6.82 25.52
N PRO A 94 24.46 -5.56 25.28
CA PRO A 94 23.25 -5.25 24.51
C PRO A 94 23.21 -5.84 23.10
N TRP A 95 24.35 -5.82 22.38
CA TRP A 95 24.44 -6.32 21.00
C TRP A 95 24.32 -7.85 20.93
N GLN A 96 24.77 -8.59 21.95
CA GLN A 96 24.64 -10.06 21.98
C GLN A 96 23.18 -10.49 22.00
N VAL A 97 22.31 -9.74 22.69
CA VAL A 97 20.87 -10.04 22.70
C VAL A 97 20.25 -9.91 21.31
N LEU A 98 20.72 -8.95 20.49
CA LEU A 98 20.28 -8.83 19.10
C LEU A 98 20.89 -9.92 18.22
N GLU A 99 22.17 -10.25 18.41
CA GLU A 99 22.84 -11.37 17.71
C GLU A 99 22.12 -12.70 17.92
N ASP A 100 21.78 -13.04 19.17
CA ASP A 100 21.05 -14.28 19.49
C ASP A 100 19.67 -14.32 18.82
N ARG A 101 18.98 -13.17 18.76
CA ARG A 101 17.67 -13.05 18.09
C ARG A 101 17.80 -13.20 16.58
N ILE A 102 18.80 -12.58 15.98
CA ILE A 102 19.11 -12.72 14.55
C ILE A 102 19.36 -14.18 14.23
N PHE A 103 20.26 -14.83 14.98
CA PHE A 103 20.58 -16.25 14.79
C PHE A 103 19.36 -17.17 14.88
N MET A 104 18.51 -16.97 15.90
CA MET A 104 17.29 -17.78 16.06
C MET A 104 16.31 -17.55 14.91
N ARG A 105 16.19 -16.31 14.42
CA ARG A 105 15.29 -15.95 13.33
C ARG A 105 15.80 -16.43 11.96
N GLU A 106 17.12 -16.41 11.74
CA GLU A 106 17.75 -17.00 10.56
C GLU A 106 17.52 -18.51 10.50
N LYS A 107 17.67 -19.20 11.63
CA LYS A 107 17.41 -20.64 11.72
C LYS A 107 15.95 -20.98 11.43
N ASP A 108 15.00 -20.28 12.04
CA ASP A 108 13.56 -20.47 11.78
C ASP A 108 13.22 -20.19 10.31
N LEU A 109 13.78 -19.13 9.73
CA LEU A 109 13.61 -18.80 8.31
C LEU A 109 14.15 -19.93 7.41
N GLU A 110 15.32 -20.49 7.71
CA GLU A 110 15.90 -21.60 6.93
C GLU A 110 15.04 -22.87 7.03
N GLU A 111 14.53 -23.21 8.22
CA GLU A 111 13.64 -24.35 8.44
C GLU A 111 12.33 -24.19 7.65
N LYS A 112 11.71 -23.00 7.71
CA LYS A 112 10.48 -22.70 6.96
C LYS A 112 10.69 -22.71 5.44
N LYS A 113 11.84 -22.24 4.95
CA LYS A 113 12.21 -22.33 3.52
C LYS A 113 12.33 -23.78 3.06
N LYS A 114 13.03 -24.62 3.83
CA LYS A 114 13.17 -26.06 3.52
C LYS A 114 11.82 -26.78 3.50
N ALA A 115 10.88 -26.33 4.35
CA ALA A 115 9.54 -26.87 4.41
C ALA A 115 8.56 -26.27 3.38
N ALA A 116 8.98 -25.31 2.56
CA ALA A 116 8.14 -24.57 1.60
C ALA A 116 6.89 -23.92 2.25
N LEU A 117 7.06 -23.40 3.47
CA LEU A 117 5.99 -22.80 4.27
C LEU A 117 5.90 -21.27 4.15
N LEU A 118 6.68 -20.67 3.24
CA LEU A 118 6.73 -19.22 3.07
C LEU A 118 6.38 -18.84 1.64
N THR A 119 5.56 -17.80 1.53
CA THR A 119 5.40 -17.04 0.29
C THR A 119 6.68 -16.23 0.02
N ARG A 120 6.84 -15.78 -1.22
CA ARG A 120 7.96 -14.92 -1.61
C ARG A 120 7.96 -13.57 -0.88
N GLU A 121 6.78 -13.04 -0.59
CA GLU A 121 6.60 -11.77 0.12
C GLU A 121 7.02 -11.90 1.59
N GLU A 122 6.59 -12.97 2.26
CA GLU A 122 7.02 -13.26 3.63
C GLU A 122 8.52 -13.49 3.72
N GLU A 123 9.12 -14.23 2.77
CA GLU A 123 10.57 -14.43 2.72
C GLU A 123 11.31 -13.10 2.60
N HIS A 124 10.87 -12.22 1.69
CA HIS A 124 11.47 -10.90 1.50
C HIS A 124 11.36 -10.03 2.75
N LEU A 125 10.18 -9.99 3.39
CA LEU A 125 9.96 -9.27 4.64
C LEU A 125 10.90 -9.76 5.75
N GLN A 126 11.03 -11.09 5.93
CA GLN A 126 11.94 -11.63 6.95
C GLN A 126 13.41 -11.30 6.67
N GLN A 127 13.83 -11.34 5.42
CA GLN A 127 15.19 -10.94 5.02
C GLN A 127 15.46 -9.47 5.33
N GLU A 128 14.49 -8.60 5.06
CA GLU A 128 14.62 -7.17 5.34
C GLU A 128 14.67 -6.87 6.83
N ILE A 129 13.85 -7.56 7.63
CA ILE A 129 13.92 -7.49 9.10
C ILE A 129 15.32 -7.91 9.58
N LEU A 130 15.84 -9.04 9.11
CA LEU A 130 17.17 -9.54 9.50
C LEU A 130 18.27 -8.53 9.14
N ARG A 131 18.19 -7.93 7.95
CA ARG A 131 19.12 -6.89 7.49
C ARG A 131 19.13 -5.70 8.45
N ILE A 132 17.96 -5.18 8.81
CA ILE A 132 17.82 -4.02 9.70
C ILE A 132 18.25 -4.37 11.14
N LEU A 133 17.90 -5.54 11.64
CA LEU A 133 18.37 -6.00 12.95
C LEU A 133 19.90 -6.14 12.98
N GLY A 134 20.53 -6.56 11.88
CA GLY A 134 21.98 -6.57 11.73
C GLY A 134 22.58 -5.17 11.90
N ILE A 135 21.98 -4.15 11.28
CA ILE A 135 22.38 -2.73 11.45
C ILE A 135 22.24 -2.30 12.92
N TYR A 136 21.12 -2.63 13.57
CA TYR A 136 20.90 -2.27 14.98
C TYR A 136 21.89 -2.95 15.92
N ARG A 137 22.21 -4.22 15.68
CA ARG A 137 23.24 -4.95 16.41
C ARG A 137 24.60 -4.28 16.25
N ASP A 138 24.99 -3.96 15.02
CA ASP A 138 26.30 -3.37 14.75
C ASP A 138 26.42 -1.99 15.41
N LEU A 139 25.37 -1.17 15.32
CA LEU A 139 25.27 0.09 16.07
C LEU A 139 25.39 -0.13 17.58
N ALA A 140 24.67 -1.09 18.15
CA ALA A 140 24.75 -1.38 19.58
C ALA A 140 26.15 -1.82 20.02
N LYS A 141 26.85 -2.58 19.16
CA LYS A 141 28.21 -3.05 19.40
C LYS A 141 29.22 -1.90 19.34
N GLU A 142 29.06 -0.98 18.39
CA GLU A 142 29.90 0.21 18.27
C GLU A 142 29.73 1.15 19.46
N GLU A 143 28.49 1.43 19.88
CA GLU A 143 28.24 2.31 21.02
C GLU A 143 28.71 1.68 22.34
N GLU A 144 28.56 0.37 22.52
CA GLU A 144 29.16 -0.32 23.68
C GLU A 144 30.69 -0.23 23.67
N ALA A 145 31.34 -0.40 22.50
CA ALA A 145 32.78 -0.25 22.38
C ALA A 145 33.28 1.17 22.68
N ARG A 146 32.42 2.19 22.53
CA ARG A 146 32.68 3.58 22.96
C ARG A 146 32.49 3.80 24.46
N GLY A 147 32.00 2.80 25.19
CA GLY A 147 31.76 2.84 26.62
C GLY A 147 30.38 3.40 27.01
N GLU A 148 29.44 3.49 26.06
CA GLU A 148 28.09 3.97 26.33
C GLU A 148 27.30 2.98 27.18
N GLY A 149 26.43 3.52 28.04
CA GLY A 149 25.54 2.70 28.86
C GLY A 149 24.37 2.12 28.07
N LYS A 150 23.75 1.06 28.60
CA LYS A 150 22.63 0.35 27.93
C LYS A 150 21.46 1.25 27.51
N GLU A 151 21.10 2.24 28.33
CA GLU A 151 20.00 3.16 28.01
C GLU A 151 20.34 4.06 26.82
N GLU A 152 21.59 4.50 26.72
CA GLU A 152 22.06 5.31 25.59
C GLU A 152 22.15 4.48 24.32
N ILE A 153 22.67 3.25 24.41
CA ILE A 153 22.68 2.30 23.30
C ILE A 153 21.27 2.03 22.78
N PHE A 154 20.32 1.78 23.69
CA PHE A 154 18.91 1.60 23.32
C PHE A 154 18.35 2.85 22.65
N ARG A 155 18.64 4.04 23.17
CA ARG A 155 18.21 5.31 22.58
C ARG A 155 18.73 5.46 21.14
N LYS A 156 20.00 5.13 20.88
CA LYS A 156 20.60 5.20 19.54
C LYS A 156 19.95 4.26 18.54
N VAL A 157 19.72 3.02 18.93
CA VAL A 157 19.00 2.06 18.07
C VAL A 157 17.53 2.47 17.87
N LYS A 158 16.88 3.03 18.91
CA LYS A 158 15.53 3.59 18.79
C LYS A 158 15.50 4.77 17.81
N GLU A 159 16.48 5.66 17.84
CA GLU A 159 16.65 6.75 16.87
C GLU A 159 16.75 6.20 15.44
N ALA A 160 17.57 5.17 15.21
CA ALA A 160 17.66 4.52 13.90
C ALA A 160 16.34 3.86 13.43
N PHE A 161 15.53 3.34 14.36
CA PHE A 161 14.19 2.84 14.04
C PHE A 161 13.20 3.94 13.64
N GLN A 162 13.40 5.17 14.11
CA GLN A 162 12.53 6.29 13.72
C GLN A 162 12.63 6.58 12.23
N ASP A 163 13.74 6.28 11.57
CA ASP A 163 13.85 6.39 10.11
C ASP A 163 12.84 5.46 9.41
N GLN A 164 12.68 4.22 9.91
CA GLN A 164 11.72 3.27 9.36
C GLN A 164 10.27 3.71 9.60
N ALA A 165 9.99 4.25 10.79
CA ALA A 165 8.67 4.80 11.10
C ALA A 165 8.36 6.06 10.26
N GLY A 166 9.35 6.92 10.03
CA GLY A 166 9.24 8.12 9.21
C GLY A 166 8.95 7.79 7.75
N GLU A 167 9.67 6.82 7.16
CA GLU A 167 9.38 6.34 5.79
C GLU A 167 7.94 5.80 5.66
N ARG A 168 7.42 5.14 6.70
CA ARG A 168 6.01 4.70 6.72
C ARG A 168 5.05 5.88 6.74
N GLU A 169 5.32 6.90 7.56
CA GLU A 169 4.50 8.12 7.63
C GLU A 169 4.51 8.89 6.29
N GLU A 170 5.66 8.95 5.62
CA GLU A 170 5.77 9.53 4.28
C GLU A 170 4.93 8.77 3.25
N LEU A 171 4.94 7.44 3.28
CA LEU A 171 4.06 6.62 2.42
C LEU A 171 2.58 6.88 2.69
N ILE A 172 2.17 6.94 3.97
CA ILE A 172 0.79 7.25 4.35
C ILE A 172 0.35 8.58 3.73
N LYS A 173 1.18 9.60 3.87
CA LYS A 173 0.90 10.93 3.33
C LYS A 173 0.81 10.92 1.81
N ASP A 174 1.83 10.36 1.14
CA ASP A 174 1.91 10.33 -0.32
C ASP A 174 0.75 9.56 -0.95
N ILE A 175 0.40 8.39 -0.41
CA ILE A 175 -0.72 7.58 -0.91
C ILE A 175 -2.06 8.29 -0.64
N GLY A 176 -2.23 8.88 0.54
CA GLY A 176 -3.43 9.64 0.89
C GLY A 176 -3.65 10.83 -0.04
N GLU A 177 -2.59 11.60 -0.32
CA GLU A 177 -2.63 12.72 -1.27
C GLU A 177 -2.96 12.24 -2.69
N LYS A 178 -2.30 11.18 -3.17
CA LYS A 178 -2.56 10.60 -4.50
C LYS A 178 -3.99 10.08 -4.64
N LEU A 179 -4.52 9.44 -3.60
CA LEU A 179 -5.88 8.93 -3.58
C LEU A 179 -6.88 10.09 -3.67
N GLN A 180 -6.68 11.14 -2.86
CA GLN A 180 -7.53 12.33 -2.90
C GLN A 180 -7.45 13.05 -4.25
N ASN A 181 -6.25 13.26 -4.78
CA ASN A 181 -6.04 13.89 -6.08
C ASN A 181 -6.72 13.09 -7.20
N THR A 182 -6.71 11.75 -7.12
CA THR A 182 -7.40 10.90 -8.09
C THR A 182 -8.91 11.08 -8.01
N PHE A 183 -9.49 11.12 -6.80
CA PHE A 183 -10.91 11.43 -6.63
C PHE A 183 -11.27 12.79 -7.24
N ASP A 184 -10.51 13.84 -6.90
CA ASP A 184 -10.77 15.20 -7.40
C ASP A 184 -10.71 15.26 -8.93
N PHE A 185 -9.73 14.59 -9.54
CA PHE A 185 -9.60 14.54 -10.99
C PHE A 185 -10.75 13.79 -11.67
N LEU A 186 -11.17 12.64 -11.12
CA LEU A 186 -12.30 11.87 -11.64
C LEU A 186 -13.63 12.62 -11.46
N GLU A 187 -13.82 13.32 -10.34
CA GLU A 187 -14.95 14.22 -10.12
C GLU A 187 -14.98 15.35 -11.17
N MET A 188 -13.84 15.97 -11.46
CA MET A 188 -13.75 17.02 -12.48
C MET A 188 -14.05 16.50 -13.89
N ALA A 189 -13.62 15.28 -14.21
CA ALA A 189 -13.84 14.67 -15.52
C ALA A 189 -15.30 14.22 -15.71
N PHE A 190 -15.88 13.56 -14.70
CA PHE A 190 -17.10 12.76 -14.84
C PHE A 190 -18.24 13.13 -13.89
N ALA A 191 -18.04 14.08 -12.98
CA ALA A 191 -18.96 14.40 -11.88
C ALA A 191 -19.28 13.17 -11.03
N GLU A 192 -20.45 12.54 -11.22
CA GLU A 192 -20.92 11.36 -10.48
C GLU A 192 -21.14 10.16 -11.43
N GLY A 193 -20.36 10.10 -12.51
CA GLY A 193 -20.44 9.04 -13.52
C GLY A 193 -20.08 7.64 -13.01
N GLN A 194 -20.38 6.63 -13.83
CA GLN A 194 -20.11 5.21 -13.54
C GLN A 194 -18.61 4.93 -13.33
N GLU A 195 -17.73 5.78 -13.83
CA GLU A 195 -16.28 5.70 -13.66
C GLU A 195 -15.87 5.78 -12.18
N LEU A 196 -16.55 6.63 -11.37
CA LEU A 196 -16.30 6.70 -9.93
C LEU A 196 -16.82 5.45 -9.21
N VAL A 197 -17.93 4.86 -9.68
CA VAL A 197 -18.45 3.59 -9.16
C VAL A 197 -17.45 2.47 -9.40
N VAL A 198 -16.88 2.38 -10.61
CA VAL A 198 -15.81 1.42 -10.94
C VAL A 198 -14.60 1.66 -10.05
N PHE A 199 -14.14 2.91 -9.90
CA PHE A 199 -13.00 3.25 -9.06
C PHE A 199 -13.18 2.80 -7.60
N VAL A 200 -14.32 3.11 -6.98
CA VAL A 200 -14.62 2.68 -5.60
C VAL A 200 -14.76 1.15 -5.50
N THR A 201 -15.36 0.50 -6.50
CA THR A 201 -15.49 -0.95 -6.53
C THR A 201 -14.12 -1.64 -6.63
N GLU A 202 -13.21 -1.11 -7.43
CA GLU A 202 -11.85 -1.63 -7.54
C GLU A 202 -11.04 -1.40 -6.27
N LEU A 203 -11.19 -0.24 -5.61
CA LEU A 203 -10.62 0.00 -4.27
C LEU A 203 -11.13 -1.04 -3.26
N ASN A 204 -12.43 -1.36 -3.27
CA ASN A 204 -13.04 -2.38 -2.41
C ASN A 204 -12.54 -3.80 -2.68
N THR A 205 -12.16 -4.09 -3.92
CA THR A 205 -11.71 -5.42 -4.34
C THR A 205 -10.22 -5.62 -4.08
N ASN A 206 -9.44 -4.55 -4.01
CA ASN A 206 -8.01 -4.61 -3.73
C ASN A 206 -7.74 -4.66 -2.21
N PRO A 207 -7.19 -5.76 -1.66
CA PRO A 207 -7.01 -5.92 -0.21
C PRO A 207 -6.09 -4.86 0.40
N TYR A 208 -5.00 -4.50 -0.28
CA TYR A 208 -4.05 -3.48 0.20
C TYR A 208 -4.69 -2.09 0.23
N SER A 209 -5.54 -1.77 -0.74
CA SER A 209 -6.26 -0.49 -0.77
C SER A 209 -7.27 -0.42 0.37
N MET A 210 -8.00 -1.50 0.63
CA MET A 210 -8.95 -1.56 1.74
C MET A 210 -8.28 -1.47 3.10
N GLU A 211 -7.17 -2.18 3.29
CA GLU A 211 -6.36 -2.07 4.50
C GLU A 211 -5.91 -0.63 4.71
N PHE A 212 -5.25 -0.02 3.70
CA PHE A 212 -4.79 1.36 3.76
C PHE A 212 -5.91 2.34 4.13
N ILE A 213 -7.05 2.28 3.43
CA ILE A 213 -8.18 3.17 3.65
C ILE A 213 -8.80 2.95 5.03
N SER A 214 -8.88 1.70 5.51
CA SER A 214 -9.46 1.39 6.81
C SER A 214 -8.62 1.92 7.98
N GLU A 215 -7.30 1.94 7.83
CA GLU A 215 -6.35 2.34 8.88
C GLU A 215 -6.06 3.84 8.86
N ASN A 216 -5.99 4.44 7.67
CA ASN A 216 -5.55 5.83 7.49
C ASN A 216 -6.68 6.79 7.09
N GLY A 217 -7.81 6.25 6.60
CA GLY A 217 -8.99 7.01 6.18
C GLY A 217 -8.87 7.63 4.80
N CYS A 218 -10.03 7.86 4.17
CA CYS A 218 -10.17 8.66 2.96
C CYS A 218 -11.60 9.21 2.84
N ASP A 219 -11.77 10.52 3.06
CA ASP A 219 -13.11 11.15 3.09
C ASP A 219 -13.86 11.01 1.77
N SER A 220 -13.16 11.19 0.65
CA SER A 220 -13.75 11.04 -0.70
C SER A 220 -14.22 9.61 -0.94
N TYR A 221 -13.42 8.62 -0.55
CA TYR A 221 -13.85 7.22 -0.61
C TYR A 221 -15.12 6.99 0.22
N TYR A 222 -15.18 7.43 1.47
CA TYR A 222 -16.35 7.21 2.32
C TYR A 222 -17.61 7.91 1.78
N LYS A 223 -17.45 9.13 1.24
CA LYS A 223 -18.53 9.88 0.56
C LYS A 223 -19.11 9.05 -0.59
N TYR A 224 -18.28 8.53 -1.49
CA TYR A 224 -18.75 7.79 -2.66
C TYR A 224 -19.21 6.38 -2.35
N ASN A 225 -18.51 5.65 -1.48
CA ASN A 225 -18.91 4.31 -1.07
C ASN A 225 -20.28 4.32 -0.38
N LYS A 226 -20.54 5.31 0.48
CA LYS A 226 -21.86 5.50 1.10
C LYS A 226 -22.95 5.76 0.06
N LYS A 227 -22.67 6.63 -0.92
CA LYS A 227 -23.62 6.93 -1.99
C LYS A 227 -23.97 5.69 -2.83
N LEU A 228 -22.96 4.89 -3.16
CA LEU A 228 -23.10 3.65 -3.91
C LEU A 228 -24.03 2.65 -3.19
N LEU A 229 -23.89 2.52 -1.87
CA LEU A 229 -24.78 1.69 -1.05
C LEU A 229 -26.24 2.20 -1.08
N PHE A 230 -26.47 3.51 -0.96
CA PHE A 230 -27.82 4.06 -1.06
C PHE A 230 -28.46 3.84 -2.45
N ASP A 231 -27.69 4.01 -3.52
CA ASP A 231 -28.18 3.79 -4.89
C ASP A 231 -28.45 2.29 -5.17
N GLN A 232 -27.84 1.37 -4.42
CA GLN A 232 -28.16 -0.07 -4.44
C GLN A 232 -29.45 -0.35 -3.66
N GLU A 233 -29.56 0.11 -2.42
CA GLU A 233 -30.77 -0.06 -1.59
C GLU A 233 -32.03 0.49 -2.28
N GLN A 234 -31.94 1.66 -2.94
CA GLN A 234 -33.06 2.22 -3.68
C GLN A 234 -33.47 1.37 -4.89
N ARG A 235 -32.51 0.77 -5.59
CA ARG A 235 -32.80 -0.11 -6.73
C ARG A 235 -33.47 -1.40 -6.29
N GLU A 236 -32.98 -2.01 -5.21
CA GLU A 236 -33.59 -3.22 -4.64
C GLU A 236 -35.05 -2.96 -4.25
N ILE A 237 -35.35 -1.83 -3.60
CA ILE A 237 -36.72 -1.44 -3.25
C ILE A 237 -37.60 -1.25 -4.51
N LEU A 238 -37.06 -0.62 -5.56
CA LEU A 238 -37.81 -0.41 -6.81
C LEU A 238 -38.09 -1.73 -7.54
N GLU A 239 -37.11 -2.63 -7.60
CA GLU A 239 -37.28 -3.98 -8.16
C GLU A 239 -38.31 -4.78 -7.35
N GLU A 240 -38.30 -4.70 -6.01
CA GLU A 240 -39.35 -5.30 -5.17
C GLU A 240 -40.75 -4.74 -5.47
N LEU A 241 -40.88 -3.43 -5.68
CA LEU A 241 -42.16 -2.80 -6.02
C LEU A 241 -42.66 -3.22 -7.42
N GLU A 242 -41.79 -3.25 -8.43
CA GLU A 242 -42.14 -3.72 -9.78
C GLU A 242 -42.57 -5.20 -9.77
N ASN A 243 -41.85 -6.05 -9.03
CA ASN A 243 -42.23 -7.46 -8.88
C ASN A 243 -43.60 -7.63 -8.20
N ILE A 244 -43.94 -6.79 -7.21
CA ILE A 244 -45.27 -6.80 -6.57
C ILE A 244 -46.36 -6.34 -7.54
N GLU A 245 -46.09 -5.36 -8.40
CA GLU A 245 -47.03 -4.89 -9.43
C GLU A 245 -47.25 -5.91 -10.55
N GLU A 246 -46.24 -6.72 -10.90
CA GLU A 246 -46.39 -7.83 -11.87
C GLU A 246 -47.14 -9.05 -11.31
N GLU A 247 -47.13 -9.24 -9.98
CA GLU A 247 -47.85 -10.33 -9.30
C GLU A 247 -49.34 -10.02 -9.00
N LEU A 248 -49.80 -8.79 -9.24
CA LEU A 248 -51.18 -8.32 -9.02
C LEU A 248 -52.03 -8.30 -10.29
#